data_AF-A0A348ZG29-F1
#
_entry.id   AF-A0A348ZG29-F1
#
_cell.length_a   1.000
_cell.length_b   1.000
_cell.length_c   1.000
_cell.angle_alpha   90.00
_cell.angle_beta   90.00
_cell.angle_gamma   90.00
#
_symmetry.space_group_name_H-M   'P 1'
#
loop_
_entity.id
_entity.type
_entity.pdbx_description
1 polymer ?
#
loop_
_entity_poly.entity_id
_entity_poly.type
_entity_poly.pdbx_seq_one_letter_code
_entity_poly.pdbx_strand_id
1 'polypeptide(L)' 'LGTRTRAPRRDGPLISSAPDDLIAMQGAGDRKLYLVPSLNLVVTRLGFSGSSPGSSFNDVFWEALIAAAPQQ' A
#
# COMPACT_ATOMS: atom_id res chain seq x y z
N LEU A 1 22.51 20.32 -12.30
CA LEU A 1 21.47 19.27 -12.43
C LEU A 1 21.78 18.18 -11.40
N GLY A 2 21.02 18.10 -10.31
CA GLY A 2 21.32 17.19 -9.20
C GLY A 2 21.04 15.72 -9.56
N THR A 3 21.99 14.83 -9.24
CA THR A 3 21.86 13.38 -9.39
C THR A 3 20.76 12.86 -8.46
N ARG A 4 19.60 12.48 -9.01
CA ARG A 4 18.57 11.78 -8.24
C ARG A 4 19.06 10.35 -7.98
N THR A 5 19.56 10.07 -6.79
CA THR A 5 19.83 8.69 -6.33
C THR A 5 18.52 7.91 -6.42
N ARG A 6 18.46 6.94 -7.34
CA ARG A 6 17.31 6.04 -7.46
C ARG A 6 17.27 5.16 -6.22
N ALA A 7 16.13 5.11 -5.54
CA ALA A 7 15.94 4.16 -4.46
C ALA A 7 16.18 2.73 -4.98
N PRO A 8 16.85 1.85 -4.19
CA PRO A 8 17.09 0.48 -4.58
C PRO A 8 15.75 -0.23 -4.83
N ARG A 9 15.69 -0.99 -5.93
CA ARG A 9 14.56 -1.88 -6.21
C ARG A 9 14.74 -3.18 -5.46
N ARG A 10 13.65 -3.72 -4.93
CA ARG A 10 13.59 -5.04 -4.30
C ARG A 10 12.49 -5.82 -5.00
N ASP A 11 12.74 -7.11 -5.19
CA ASP A 11 11.76 -8.04 -5.71
C ASP A 11 10.78 -8.44 -4.59
N GLY A 12 9.57 -8.84 -4.98
CA GLY A 12 8.50 -9.24 -4.07
C GLY A 12 7.36 -8.23 -3.98
N PRO A 13 6.31 -8.55 -3.20
CA PRO A 13 5.13 -7.71 -3.04
C PRO A 13 5.48 -6.36 -2.39
N LEU A 14 4.75 -5.32 -2.77
CA LEU A 14 4.94 -3.97 -2.23
C LEU A 14 4.52 -3.87 -0.76
N ILE A 15 3.48 -4.61 -0.39
CA ILE A 15 2.94 -4.74 0.97
C ILE A 15 2.64 -6.22 1.16
N SER A 16 3.28 -6.87 2.15
CA SER A 16 3.21 -8.32 2.31
C SER A 16 1.81 -8.87 2.56
N SER A 17 0.90 -8.06 3.13
CA SER A 17 -0.49 -8.44 3.39
C SER A 17 -1.46 -8.09 2.25
N ALA A 18 -0.99 -7.47 1.16
CA ALA A 18 -1.81 -7.11 0.01
C ALA A 18 -1.60 -8.09 -1.17
N PRO A 19 -2.52 -8.12 -2.15
CA PRO A 19 -2.31 -8.85 -3.40
C PRO A 19 -1.03 -8.41 -4.13
N ASP A 20 -0.38 -9.37 -4.80
CA ASP A 20 0.93 -9.15 -5.46
C ASP A 20 0.88 -8.13 -6.61
N ASP A 21 -0.30 -7.91 -7.21
CA ASP A 21 -0.52 -6.94 -8.28
C ASP A 21 -0.90 -5.54 -7.79
N LEU A 22 -0.81 -5.29 -6.47
CA LEU A 22 -1.04 -3.98 -5.89
C LEU A 22 -0.01 -2.96 -6.38
N ILE A 23 -0.54 -1.83 -6.88
CA ILE A 23 0.23 -0.64 -7.19
C ILE A 23 -0.13 0.44 -6.16
N ALA A 24 0.86 1.03 -5.49
CA ALA A 24 0.65 2.13 -4.55
C ALA A 24 1.37 3.41 -4.96
N MET A 25 0.70 4.53 -4.70
CA MET A 25 1.28 5.87 -4.78
C MET A 25 1.33 6.48 -3.38
N GLN A 26 2.48 7.06 -3.00
CA GLN A 26 2.65 7.79 -1.74
C GLN A 26 2.57 9.29 -2.00
N GLY A 27 1.57 9.94 -1.39
CA GLY A 27 1.44 11.39 -1.37
C GLY A 27 2.03 12.02 -0.12
N ALA A 28 2.16 13.34 -0.13
CA ALA A 28 2.56 14.12 1.04
C ALA A 28 1.66 13.82 2.25
N GLY A 29 2.25 13.78 3.45
CA GLY A 29 1.52 13.43 4.67
C GLY A 29 1.09 11.99 4.73
N ASP A 30 1.72 11.08 3.98
CA ASP A 30 1.42 9.66 4.00
C ASP A 30 0.05 9.25 3.41
N ARG A 31 -0.59 10.13 2.64
CA ARG A 31 -1.76 9.80 1.81
C ARG A 31 -1.42 8.70 0.79
N LYS A 32 -2.41 7.90 0.42
CA LYS A 32 -2.22 6.76 -0.49
C LYS A 32 -3.33 6.68 -1.53
N LEU A 33 -2.92 6.24 -2.72
CA LEU A 33 -3.81 5.68 -3.72
C LEU A 33 -3.31 4.27 -4.00
N TYR A 34 -4.16 3.27 -3.78
CA TYR A 34 -3.89 1.88 -4.11
C TYR A 34 -4.77 1.45 -5.27
N LEU A 35 -4.19 0.75 -6.23
CA LEU A 35 -4.86 0.14 -7.36
C LEU A 35 -4.57 -1.37 -7.32
N VAL A 36 -5.63 -2.19 -7.34
CA VAL A 36 -5.52 -3.65 -7.35
C VAL A 36 -6.36 -4.20 -8.50
N PRO A 37 -5.75 -4.44 -9.68
CA PRO A 37 -6.47 -4.92 -10.87
C PRO A 37 -7.22 -6.23 -10.64
N SER A 38 -6.61 -7.21 -9.97
CA SER A 38 -7.18 -8.54 -9.69
C SER A 38 -8.48 -8.48 -8.90
N LEU A 39 -8.68 -7.45 -8.09
CA LEU A 39 -9.88 -7.22 -7.29
C LEU A 39 -10.84 -6.19 -7.89
N ASN A 40 -10.52 -5.63 -9.07
CA ASN A 40 -11.22 -4.48 -9.65
C ASN A 40 -11.41 -3.35 -8.62
N LEU A 41 -10.37 -3.05 -7.85
CA LEU A 41 -10.44 -2.22 -6.65
C LEU A 41 -9.52 -1.00 -6.75
N VAL A 42 -10.05 0.16 -6.36
CA VAL A 42 -9.30 1.38 -6.10
C VAL A 42 -9.58 1.85 -4.68
N VAL A 43 -8.54 2.10 -3.90
CA VAL A 43 -8.64 2.60 -2.53
C VAL A 43 -7.92 3.93 -2.40
N THR A 44 -8.62 4.96 -1.91
CA THR A 44 -8.02 6.24 -1.54
C THR A 44 -7.94 6.36 -0.03
N ARG A 45 -6.72 6.51 0.50
CA ARG A 45 -6.50 6.81 1.92
C ARG A 45 -6.22 8.29 2.09
N LEU A 46 -7.14 8.97 2.78
CA LEU A 46 -7.00 10.35 3.22
C LEU A 46 -6.68 10.35 4.72
N GLY A 47 -5.46 10.74 5.07
CA GLY A 47 -5.00 10.76 6.46
C GLY A 47 -3.58 11.27 6.53
N PHE A 48 -3.17 11.72 7.72
CA PHE A 48 -1.80 12.13 8.02
C PHE A 48 -1.15 11.10 8.95
N SER A 49 0.10 10.70 8.67
CA SER A 49 0.87 9.72 9.47
C SER A 49 0.19 8.34 9.59
N GLY A 50 0.62 7.36 8.79
CA GLY A 50 0.09 5.98 8.80
C GLY A 50 1.00 4.95 9.45
N SER A 51 1.78 5.34 10.45
CA SER A 51 2.64 4.39 11.17
C SER A 51 2.62 4.70 12.66
N SER A 52 2.65 3.64 13.45
CA SER A 52 2.79 3.64 14.91
C SER A 52 3.97 2.72 15.26
N PRO A 53 4.62 2.83 16.45
CA PRO A 53 5.68 1.90 16.83
C PRO A 53 5.22 0.44 16.70
N GLY A 54 5.87 -0.32 15.83
CA GLY A 54 5.55 -1.74 15.57
C GLY A 54 4.33 -2.00 14.68
N SER A 55 3.72 -0.98 14.07
CA SER A 55 2.54 -1.16 13.19
C SER A 55 2.50 -0.17 12.03
N SER A 56 2.14 -0.67 10.86
CA SER A 56 1.90 0.10 9.65
C SER A 56 0.41 0.08 9.31
N PHE A 57 -0.15 1.23 8.95
CA PHE A 57 -1.51 1.31 8.43
C PHE A 57 -1.69 0.40 7.22
N ASN A 58 -0.69 0.32 6.33
CA ASN A 58 -0.76 -0.53 5.15
C ASN A 58 -1.04 -1.97 5.54
N ASP A 59 -0.26 -2.50 6.48
CA ASP A 59 -0.30 -3.92 6.82
C ASP A 59 -1.65 -4.26 7.45
N VAL A 60 -2.05 -3.50 8.47
CA VAL A 60 -3.32 -3.69 9.20
C VAL A 60 -4.53 -3.47 8.30
N PHE A 61 -4.50 -2.47 7.43
CA PHE A 61 -5.61 -2.19 6.50
C PHE A 61 -5.82 -3.35 5.53
N TRP A 62 -4.75 -3.84 4.90
CA TRP A 62 -4.85 -4.93 3.93
C TRP A 62 -5.19 -6.27 4.59
N GLU A 63 -4.64 -6.56 5.78
CA GLU A 63 -5.06 -7.71 6.58
C GLU A 63 -6.57 -7.69 6.86
N ALA A 64 -7.09 -6.56 7.34
CA ALA A 64 -8.50 -6.41 7.65
C ALA A 64 -9.39 -6.49 6.40
N LEU A 65 -8.97 -5.87 5.30
CA LEU A 65 -9.74 -5.88 4.05
C LEU A 65 -9.81 -7.28 3.44
N ILE A 66 -8.70 -8.01 3.41
CA ILE A 66 -8.66 -9.39 2.89
C ILE A 66 -9.48 -10.33 3.78
N ALA A 67 -9.40 -10.16 5.11
CA ALA A 67 -10.23 -10.93 6.04
C ALA A 67 -11.74 -10.67 5.86
N ALA A 68 -12.13 -9.46 5.45
CA ALA A 68 -13.52 -9.07 5.22
C ALA A 68 -14.00 -9.31 3.78
N ALA A 69 -13.11 -9.65 2.84
CA ALA A 69 -13.46 -9.85 1.45
C ALA A 69 -14.44 -11.05 1.31
N PRO A 70 -15.44 -10.97 0.44
CA PRO A 70 -16.34 -12.10 0.20
C PRO A 70 -15.55 -13.33 -0.23
N GLN A 71 -15.82 -14.47 0.40
CA GLN A 71 -15.33 -15.76 -0.09
C GLN A 71 -16.07 -16.06 -1.38
N GLN A 72 -15.34 -16.20 -2.49
CA GLN A 72 -15.88 -16.64 -3.77
C GLN A 72 -16.12 -18.15 -3.78
#